data_AF-A0A351ATA9-F1
#
_entry.id   AF-A0A351ATA9-F1
#
_cell.length_a   1.000
_cell.length_b   1.000
_cell.length_c   1.000
_cell.angle_alpha   90.00
_cell.angle_beta   90.00
_cell.angle_gamma   90.00
#
_symmetry.space_group_name_H-M   'P 1'
#
loop_
_entity.id
_entity.type
_entity.pdbx_description
1 polymer ?
#
loop_
_entity_poly.entity_id
_entity_poly.type
_entity_poly.pdbx_seq_one_letter_code
_entity_poly.pdbx_strand_id
1 'polypeptide(L)'
;MKVLFRDKLKSYFWVVALGLLAGLTVVFFIEVSDNGFWSFYYWSSSTFGFWMFSASLIVLFSENRKCAAINVGIYIFLMFLITTVHQSFRLYRSGAMQPESLSELIPNHIGGWLLYSVPPAFVCAVLGIILWSGRNNTIWGKLLRTMPAVFLFAETAVLFYSVFVYHTRFFSALSDLVCFLAYSVIFSKQAGIDRQ
;
A
#
# COMPACT_ATOMS: atom_id res chain seq x y z
N MET A 1 -10.55 -15.25 14.72
CA MET A 1 -9.51 -14.48 14.01
C MET A 1 -8.35 -14.18 14.96
N LYS A 2 -7.10 -14.51 14.61
CA LYS A 2 -5.95 -14.09 15.43
C LYS A 2 -5.74 -12.59 15.23
N VAL A 3 -5.90 -11.81 16.29
CA VAL A 3 -5.65 -10.36 16.28
C VAL A 3 -4.14 -10.14 16.36
N LEU A 4 -3.57 -9.53 15.32
CA LEU A 4 -2.15 -9.16 15.30
C LEU A 4 -1.97 -7.72 15.81
N PHE A 5 -2.83 -6.82 15.35
CA PHE A 5 -2.78 -5.41 15.68
C PHE A 5 -3.85 -5.07 16.73
N ARG A 6 -3.38 -4.71 17.93
CA ARG A 6 -4.24 -4.36 19.07
C ARG A 6 -4.30 -2.85 19.24
N ASP A 7 -5.36 -2.33 19.86
CA ASP A 7 -5.45 -0.89 20.19
C ASP A 7 -4.51 -0.53 21.36
N LYS A 8 -3.20 -0.62 21.10
CA LYS A 8 -2.10 -0.39 22.03
C LYS A 8 -0.97 0.31 21.30
N LEU A 9 -0.26 1.20 21.99
CA LEU A 9 0.89 1.94 21.46
C LEU A 9 1.92 1.05 20.75
N LYS A 10 2.22 -0.12 21.32
CA LYS A 10 3.15 -1.09 20.72
C LYS A 10 2.72 -1.50 19.30
N SER A 11 1.42 -1.68 19.06
CA SER A 11 0.90 -2.06 17.74
C SER A 11 1.06 -0.93 16.74
N TYR A 12 0.76 0.30 17.13
CA TYR A 12 0.94 1.48 16.29
C TYR A 12 2.40 1.68 15.92
N PHE A 13 3.32 1.47 16.86
CA PHE A 13 4.76 1.53 16.59
C PHE A 13 5.22 0.49 15.56
N TRP A 14 4.71 -0.74 15.63
CA TRP A 14 5.00 -1.75 14.61
C TRP A 14 4.52 -1.32 13.22
N VAL A 15 3.35 -0.68 13.14
CA VAL A 15 2.80 -0.19 11.87
C VAL A 15 3.59 1.00 11.34
N VAL A 16 4.12 1.85 12.22
CA VAL A 16 5.08 2.89 11.83
C VAL A 16 6.31 2.25 11.18
N ALA A 17 6.91 1.24 11.81
CA ALA A 17 8.05 0.54 11.22
C ALA A 17 7.71 -0.09 9.86
N LEU A 18 6.54 -0.71 9.72
CA LEU A 18 6.07 -1.25 8.44
C LEU A 18 5.86 -0.17 7.37
N GLY A 19 5.29 0.99 7.74
CA GLY A 19 5.10 2.11 6.83
C GLY A 19 6.41 2.74 6.36
N LEU A 20 7.38 2.87 7.27
CA LEU A 20 8.73 3.32 6.94
C LEU A 20 9.42 2.34 5.98
N LEU A 21 9.39 1.04 6.28
CA LEU A 21 9.95 0.00 5.43
C LEU A 21 9.28 -0.03 4.06
N ALA A 22 7.95 0.13 4.00
CA ALA A 22 7.20 0.20 2.75
C ALA A 22 7.68 1.38 1.90
N GLY A 23 7.68 2.59 2.44
CA GLY A 23 8.15 3.79 1.72
C GLY A 23 9.60 3.66 1.25
N LEU A 24 10.50 3.16 2.10
CA LEU A 24 11.90 2.93 1.72
C LEU A 24 12.05 1.86 0.64
N THR A 25 11.21 0.82 0.64
CA THR A 25 11.19 -0.21 -0.41
C THR A 25 10.77 0.39 -1.75
N VAL A 26 9.76 1.28 -1.74
CA VAL A 26 9.35 2.02 -2.96
C VAL A 26 10.54 2.82 -3.49
N VAL A 27 11.17 3.62 -2.62
CA VAL A 27 12.34 4.44 -2.99
C VAL A 27 13.48 3.60 -3.55
N PHE A 28 13.81 2.49 -2.90
CA PHE A 28 14.87 1.58 -3.35
C PHE A 28 14.61 1.08 -4.78
N PHE A 29 13.39 0.59 -5.06
CA PHE A 29 13.06 0.07 -6.39
C PHE A 29 12.87 1.15 -7.47
N ILE A 30 12.61 2.41 -7.09
CA ILE A 30 12.65 3.55 -8.02
C ILE A 30 14.09 3.83 -8.48
N GLU A 31 15.06 3.75 -7.57
CA GLU A 31 16.46 4.08 -7.85
C GLU A 31 17.22 2.94 -8.55
N VAL A 32 16.81 1.67 -8.35
CA VAL A 32 17.38 0.49 -9.03
C VAL A 32 16.83 0.33 -10.46
N SER A 33 16.46 1.43 -11.12
CA SER A 33 15.70 1.41 -12.37
C SER A 33 16.46 0.72 -13.51
N ASP A 34 15.87 -0.35 -14.03
CA ASP A 34 16.04 -0.84 -15.39
C ASP A 34 14.65 -0.81 -16.04
N ASN A 35 14.48 -0.34 -17.27
CA ASN A 35 13.19 -0.29 -17.98
C ASN A 35 12.86 -1.60 -18.72
N GLY A 36 13.61 -2.67 -18.45
CA GLY A 36 13.42 -3.97 -19.07
C GLY A 36 12.18 -4.75 -18.63
N PHE A 37 12.05 -5.96 -19.16
CA PHE A 37 10.97 -6.91 -18.88
C PHE A 37 10.76 -7.17 -17.37
N TRP A 38 11.87 -7.25 -16.61
CA TRP A 38 11.92 -7.49 -15.16
C TRP A 38 12.02 -6.23 -14.31
N SER A 39 11.76 -5.05 -14.89
CA SER A 39 11.87 -3.76 -14.22
C SER A 39 11.14 -3.71 -12.86
N PHE A 40 11.86 -3.30 -11.82
CA PHE A 40 11.29 -3.00 -10.50
C PHE A 40 10.64 -1.61 -10.43
N TYR A 41 10.95 -0.74 -11.39
CA TYR A 41 10.44 0.62 -11.41
C TYR A 41 8.91 0.62 -11.47
N TYR A 42 8.31 -0.16 -12.38
CA TYR A 42 6.85 -0.23 -12.52
C TYR A 42 6.13 -0.80 -11.29
N TRP A 43 6.78 -1.72 -10.57
CA TRP A 43 6.26 -2.27 -9.32
C TRP A 43 6.14 -1.18 -8.26
N SER A 44 7.12 -0.28 -8.24
CA SER A 44 7.20 0.80 -7.27
C SER A 44 6.33 2.01 -7.64
N SER A 45 6.30 2.39 -8.91
CA SER A 45 5.68 3.64 -9.38
C SER A 45 4.22 3.51 -9.80
N SER A 46 3.78 2.31 -10.18
CA SER A 46 2.54 2.17 -10.98
C SER A 46 1.80 0.85 -10.76
N THR A 47 2.12 0.13 -9.68
CA THR A 47 1.43 -1.10 -9.28
C THR A 47 0.83 -0.91 -7.90
N PHE A 48 -0.45 -1.25 -7.74
CA PHE A 48 -1.19 -1.10 -6.49
C PHE A 48 -1.25 -2.39 -5.67
N GLY A 49 -1.08 -3.56 -6.27
CA GLY A 49 -1.49 -4.81 -5.65
C GLY A 49 -0.73 -5.16 -4.37
N PHE A 50 0.59 -4.95 -4.28
CA PHE A 50 1.31 -5.14 -3.02
C PHE A 50 0.77 -4.23 -1.90
N TRP A 51 0.47 -2.96 -2.20
CA TRP A 51 -0.05 -1.98 -1.24
C TRP A 51 -1.49 -2.27 -0.84
N MET A 52 -2.32 -2.67 -1.80
CA MET A 52 -3.69 -3.11 -1.56
C MET A 52 -3.73 -4.37 -0.69
N PHE A 53 -2.83 -5.31 -0.95
CA PHE A 53 -2.66 -6.52 -0.15
C PHE A 53 -2.23 -6.19 1.28
N SER A 54 -1.13 -5.46 1.46
CA SER A 54 -0.58 -5.15 2.79
C SER A 54 -1.54 -4.32 3.63
N ALA A 55 -2.17 -3.28 3.06
CA ALA A 55 -3.16 -2.46 3.74
C ALA A 55 -4.39 -3.30 4.13
N SER A 56 -4.89 -4.16 3.24
CA SER A 56 -6.01 -5.05 3.55
C SER A 56 -5.68 -6.04 4.66
N LEU A 57 -4.46 -6.57 4.73
CA LEU A 57 -4.03 -7.42 5.83
C LEU A 57 -3.97 -6.66 7.17
N ILE A 58 -3.49 -5.42 7.16
CA ILE A 58 -3.49 -4.56 8.36
C ILE A 58 -4.92 -4.39 8.88
N VAL A 59 -5.90 -4.14 8.00
CA VAL A 59 -7.31 -4.06 8.37
C VAL A 59 -7.79 -5.39 8.94
N LEU A 60 -7.58 -6.48 8.20
CA LEU A 60 -8.08 -7.79 8.55
C LEU A 60 -7.52 -8.31 9.87
N PHE A 61 -6.30 -7.95 10.25
CA PHE A 61 -5.70 -8.39 11.51
C PHE A 61 -5.84 -7.38 12.66
N SER A 62 -6.56 -6.27 12.45
CA SER A 62 -6.85 -5.27 13.47
C SER A 62 -7.98 -5.68 14.42
N GLU A 63 -7.81 -5.35 15.70
CA GLU A 63 -8.73 -5.69 16.80
C GLU A 63 -10.11 -5.05 16.64
N ASN A 64 -10.14 -3.76 16.32
CA ASN A 64 -11.35 -2.95 16.24
C ASN A 64 -11.30 -1.95 15.06
N ARG A 65 -12.43 -1.33 14.72
CA ARG A 65 -12.57 -0.36 13.61
C ARG A 65 -11.56 0.78 13.72
N LYS A 66 -11.40 1.33 14.93
CA LYS A 66 -10.50 2.45 15.21
C LYS A 66 -9.06 2.06 14.94
N CYS A 67 -8.63 0.90 15.44
CA CYS A 67 -7.30 0.34 15.24
C CYS A 67 -7.02 0.09 13.75
N ALA A 68 -7.98 -0.46 13.01
CA ALA A 68 -7.87 -0.64 11.56
C ALA A 68 -7.66 0.69 10.82
N ALA A 69 -8.47 1.70 11.15
CA ALA A 69 -8.38 3.03 10.55
C ALA A 69 -7.02 3.69 10.83
N ILE A 70 -6.60 3.70 12.09
CA ILE A 70 -5.35 4.32 12.51
C ILE A 70 -4.15 3.59 11.89
N ASN A 71 -4.13 2.26 11.93
CA ASN A 71 -3.01 1.49 11.39
C ASN A 71 -2.87 1.69 9.87
N VAL A 72 -3.94 1.54 9.11
CA VAL A 72 -3.89 1.77 7.66
C VAL A 72 -3.54 3.22 7.34
N GLY A 73 -4.12 4.18 8.09
CA GLY A 73 -3.79 5.59 7.95
C GLY A 73 -2.31 5.87 8.14
N ILE A 74 -1.71 5.39 9.24
CA ILE A 74 -0.27 5.52 9.52
C ILE A 74 0.57 4.87 8.42
N TYR A 75 0.22 3.65 8.02
CA TYR A 75 0.96 2.88 7.02
C TYR A 75 1.01 3.62 5.68
N ILE A 76 -0.14 4.05 5.18
CA ILE A 76 -0.25 4.75 3.89
C ILE A 76 0.35 6.15 3.98
N PHE A 77 0.11 6.89 5.08
CA PHE A 77 0.71 8.21 5.30
C PHE A 77 2.22 8.17 5.21
N LEU A 78 2.87 7.25 5.94
CA LEU A 78 4.34 7.15 5.96
C LEU A 78 4.90 6.71 4.62
N MET A 79 4.23 5.78 3.95
CA MET A 79 4.62 5.34 2.61
C MET A 79 4.62 6.52 1.64
N PHE A 80 3.52 7.28 1.56
CA PHE A 80 3.41 8.45 0.67
C PHE A 80 4.34 9.59 1.09
N LEU A 81 4.55 9.79 2.39
CA LEU A 81 5.45 10.83 2.89
C LEU A 81 6.87 10.58 2.43
N ILE A 82 7.38 9.36 2.62
CA ILE A 82 8.74 8.98 2.20
C ILE A 82 8.90 9.14 0.70
N THR A 83 7.93 8.67 -0.10
CA THR A 83 8.02 8.75 -1.56
C THR A 83 7.97 10.18 -2.06
N THR A 84 7.16 11.04 -1.44
CA THR A 84 7.05 12.46 -1.82
C THR A 84 8.30 13.26 -1.41
N VAL A 85 8.84 13.00 -0.22
CA VAL A 85 10.12 13.55 0.23
C VAL A 85 11.21 13.16 -0.77
N HIS A 86 11.29 11.88 -1.11
CA HIS A 86 12.27 11.37 -2.06
C HIS A 86 12.13 12.00 -3.46
N GLN A 87 10.91 12.10 -3.98
CA GLN A 87 10.66 12.77 -5.27
C GLN A 87 11.10 14.24 -5.24
N SER A 88 10.86 14.96 -4.15
CA SER A 88 11.30 16.36 -4.00
C SER A 88 12.82 16.45 -4.02
N PHE A 89 13.53 15.57 -3.31
CA PHE A 89 15.00 15.50 -3.35
C PHE A 89 15.55 15.11 -4.72
N ARG A 90 14.88 14.21 -5.45
CA ARG A 90 15.27 13.86 -6.83
C ARG A 90 15.12 15.06 -7.76
N LEU A 91 14.02 15.80 -7.68
CA LEU A 91 13.78 17.00 -8.49
C LEU A 91 14.81 18.09 -8.19
N TYR A 92 15.10 18.33 -6.91
CA TYR A 92 16.16 19.23 -6.48
C TYR A 92 17.52 18.85 -7.07
N ARG A 93 17.93 17.57 -6.95
CA ARG A 93 19.20 17.09 -7.51
C ARG A 93 19.27 17.19 -9.04
N SER A 94 18.14 17.04 -9.72
CA SER A 94 18.08 17.14 -11.19
C SER A 94 18.17 18.57 -11.72
N GLY A 95 18.14 19.59 -10.84
CA GLY A 95 18.12 20.99 -11.24
C GLY A 95 16.78 21.46 -11.82
N ALA A 96 15.72 20.66 -11.68
CA ALA A 96 14.38 20.98 -12.19
C ALA A 96 13.59 21.95 -11.30
N MET A 97 14.09 22.24 -10.09
CA MET A 97 13.54 23.24 -9.18
C MET A 97 14.30 24.57 -9.31
N GLN A 98 13.66 25.67 -8.92
CA GLN A 98 14.36 26.94 -8.74
C GLN A 98 15.55 26.76 -7.80
N PRO A 99 16.65 27.52 -7.97
CA PRO A 99 17.84 27.38 -7.15
C PRO A 99 17.55 27.83 -5.71
N GLU A 100 17.01 26.92 -4.91
CA GLU A 100 16.87 27.06 -3.45
C GLU A 100 18.06 26.40 -2.75
N SER A 101 18.46 26.93 -1.61
CA SER A 101 19.44 26.23 -0.77
C SER A 101 18.82 24.98 -0.14
N LEU A 102 19.63 23.95 0.17
CA LEU A 102 19.13 22.74 0.85
C LEU A 102 18.48 23.05 2.22
N SER A 103 18.89 24.16 2.86
CA SER A 103 18.28 24.69 4.08
C SER A 103 16.87 25.27 3.89
N GLU A 104 16.54 25.74 2.69
CA GLU A 104 15.22 26.28 2.34
C GLU A 104 14.28 25.20 1.77
N LEU A 105 14.85 24.13 1.20
CA LEU A 105 14.08 23.04 0.59
C LEU A 105 13.08 22.41 1.55
N ILE A 106 13.51 22.07 2.77
CA ILE A 106 12.66 21.40 3.78
C ILE A 106 11.48 22.29 4.21
N PRO A 107 11.69 23.52 4.72
CA PRO A 107 10.58 24.37 5.17
C PRO A 107 9.63 24.75 4.03
N ASN A 108 10.12 24.91 2.79
CA ASN A 108 9.28 25.29 1.66
C ASN A 108 8.40 24.13 1.17
N HIS A 109 8.84 22.87 1.33
CA HIS A 109 8.15 21.71 0.78
C HIS A 109 7.40 20.87 1.83
N ILE A 110 7.63 21.08 3.13
CA ILE A 110 6.95 20.31 4.20
C ILE A 110 5.42 20.37 4.10
N GLY A 111 4.87 21.55 3.78
CA GLY A 111 3.45 21.74 3.56
C GLY A 111 2.96 20.91 2.38
N GLY A 112 3.69 20.93 1.26
CA GLY A 112 3.42 20.10 0.09
C GLY A 112 3.48 18.60 0.41
N TRP A 113 4.50 18.15 1.13
CA TRP A 113 4.64 16.74 1.51
C TRP A 113 3.46 16.24 2.33
N LEU A 114 3.00 17.03 3.30
CA LEU A 114 1.82 16.70 4.09
C LEU A 114 0.56 16.72 3.24
N LEU A 115 0.37 17.73 2.38
CA LEU A 115 -0.77 17.83 1.49
C LEU A 115 -0.87 16.67 0.50
N TYR A 116 0.25 16.11 0.05
CA TYR A 116 0.26 14.94 -0.83
C TYR A 116 0.06 13.61 -0.07
N SER A 117 0.43 13.54 1.21
CA SER A 117 0.41 12.28 1.98
C SER A 117 -0.86 12.09 2.81
N VAL A 118 -1.45 13.17 3.30
CA VAL A 118 -2.65 13.13 4.16
C VAL A 118 -3.91 12.66 3.41
N PRO A 119 -4.25 13.13 2.20
CA PRO A 119 -5.48 12.72 1.52
C PRO A 119 -5.53 11.21 1.21
N PRO A 120 -4.48 10.58 0.65
CA PRO A 120 -4.46 9.13 0.46
C PRO A 120 -4.62 8.37 1.77
N ALA A 121 -3.91 8.80 2.83
CA ALA A 121 -4.01 8.19 4.15
C ALA A 121 -5.42 8.28 4.74
N PHE A 122 -6.09 9.43 4.57
CA PHE A 122 -7.45 9.64 5.03
C PHE A 122 -8.44 8.73 4.30
N VAL A 123 -8.37 8.68 2.95
CA VAL A 123 -9.22 7.80 2.14
C VAL A 123 -9.01 6.34 2.55
N CYS A 124 -7.76 5.89 2.67
CA CYS A 124 -7.45 4.52 3.08
C CYS A 124 -7.89 4.22 4.52
N ALA A 125 -7.83 5.17 5.45
CA ALA A 125 -8.35 5.01 6.81
C ALA A 125 -9.87 4.80 6.81
N VAL A 126 -10.61 5.60 6.03
CA VAL A 126 -12.06 5.45 5.85
C VAL A 126 -12.40 4.09 5.23
N LEU A 127 -11.71 3.71 4.15
CA LEU A 127 -11.87 2.39 3.53
C LEU A 127 -11.52 1.26 4.51
N GLY A 128 -10.53 1.44 5.38
CA GLY A 128 -10.18 0.50 6.44
C GLY A 128 -11.31 0.29 7.45
N ILE A 129 -12.05 1.34 7.81
CA ILE A 129 -13.25 1.23 8.66
C ILE A 129 -14.33 0.40 7.95
N ILE A 130 -14.58 0.68 6.68
CA ILE A 130 -15.61 0.01 5.88
C ILE A 130 -15.26 -1.48 5.73
N LEU A 131 -14.02 -1.78 5.33
CA LEU A 131 -13.52 -3.13 5.14
C LEU A 131 -13.52 -3.92 6.46
N TRP A 132 -13.11 -3.31 7.58
CA TRP A 132 -13.19 -3.95 8.90
C TRP A 132 -14.65 -4.24 9.28
N SER A 133 -15.57 -3.30 9.01
CA SER A 133 -16.99 -3.47 9.31
C SER A 133 -17.64 -4.60 8.51
N GLY A 134 -17.08 -4.91 7.33
CA GLY A 134 -17.44 -6.06 6.52
C GLY A 134 -17.05 -7.43 7.11
N ARG A 135 -16.42 -7.51 8.29
CA ARG A 135 -16.07 -8.80 8.91
C ARG A 135 -17.28 -9.62 9.37
N ASN A 136 -18.45 -9.02 9.47
CA ASN A 136 -19.66 -9.73 9.85
C ASN A 136 -20.05 -10.77 8.78
N ASN A 137 -20.61 -11.92 9.19
CA ASN A 137 -20.99 -13.02 8.28
C ASN A 137 -22.26 -12.72 7.44
N THR A 138 -22.49 -11.44 7.11
CA THR A 138 -23.57 -11.02 6.22
C THR A 138 -23.12 -11.09 4.77
N ILE A 139 -24.08 -11.12 3.83
CA ILE A 139 -23.81 -11.11 2.39
C ILE A 139 -22.97 -9.87 2.02
N TRP A 140 -23.33 -8.71 2.56
CA TRP A 140 -22.59 -7.44 2.38
C TRP A 140 -21.17 -7.50 2.95
N GLY A 141 -20.98 -8.16 4.09
CA GLY A 141 -19.65 -8.33 4.68
C GLY A 141 -18.73 -9.21 3.82
N LYS A 142 -19.26 -10.32 3.31
CA LYS A 142 -18.55 -11.18 2.36
C LYS A 142 -18.14 -10.41 1.10
N LEU A 143 -19.07 -9.64 0.53
CA LEU A 143 -18.81 -8.81 -0.65
C LEU A 143 -17.68 -7.81 -0.40
N LEU A 144 -17.76 -7.02 0.68
CA LEU A 144 -16.74 -6.03 1.04
C LEU A 144 -15.36 -6.68 1.23
N ARG A 145 -15.33 -7.85 1.87
CA ARG A 145 -14.08 -8.57 2.14
C ARG A 145 -13.49 -9.23 0.89
N THR A 146 -14.29 -9.49 -0.14
CA THR A 146 -13.81 -9.94 -1.45
C THR A 146 -13.28 -8.82 -2.34
N MET A 147 -13.61 -7.55 -2.07
CA MET A 147 -13.21 -6.42 -2.93
C MET A 147 -11.70 -6.33 -3.17
N PRO A 148 -10.82 -6.47 -2.16
CA PRO A 148 -9.37 -6.46 -2.41
C PRO A 148 -8.92 -7.61 -3.33
N ALA A 149 -9.53 -8.79 -3.21
CA ALA A 149 -9.23 -9.92 -4.10
C ALA A 149 -9.64 -9.65 -5.54
N VAL A 150 -10.82 -9.05 -5.74
CA VAL A 150 -11.32 -8.67 -7.08
C VAL A 150 -10.41 -7.61 -7.71
N PHE A 151 -10.00 -6.60 -6.95
CA PHE A 151 -9.07 -5.58 -7.41
C PHE A 151 -7.72 -6.19 -7.80
N LEU A 152 -7.14 -7.03 -6.93
CA LEU A 152 -5.87 -7.71 -7.20
C LEU A 152 -5.96 -8.58 -8.47
N PHE A 153 -7.06 -9.30 -8.65
CA PHE A 153 -7.27 -10.11 -9.86
C PHE A 153 -7.33 -9.25 -11.12
N ALA A 154 -8.08 -8.13 -11.09
CA ALA A 154 -8.19 -7.21 -12.21
C ALA A 154 -6.85 -6.58 -12.57
N GLU A 155 -6.09 -6.10 -11.58
CA GLU A 155 -4.77 -5.52 -11.79
C GLU A 155 -3.78 -6.57 -12.32
N THR A 156 -3.78 -7.77 -11.74
CA THR A 156 -2.97 -8.91 -12.23
C THR A 156 -3.24 -9.17 -13.72
N ALA A 157 -4.51 -9.20 -14.14
CA ALA A 157 -4.87 -9.42 -15.53
C ALA A 157 -4.34 -8.30 -16.46
N VAL A 158 -4.46 -7.04 -16.05
CA VAL A 158 -3.93 -5.88 -16.80
C VAL A 158 -2.40 -5.91 -16.89
N LEU A 159 -1.72 -6.30 -15.81
CA LEU A 159 -0.26 -6.42 -15.79
C LEU A 159 0.21 -7.56 -16.69
N PHE A 160 -0.43 -8.73 -16.65
CA PHE A 160 -0.10 -9.82 -17.58
C PHE A 160 -0.39 -9.44 -19.03
N TYR A 161 -1.49 -8.74 -19.32
CA TYR A 161 -1.70 -8.18 -20.65
C TYR A 161 -0.53 -7.27 -21.08
N SER A 162 -0.04 -6.42 -20.18
CA SER A 162 1.11 -5.56 -20.45
C SER A 162 2.40 -6.35 -20.70
N VAL A 163 2.59 -7.48 -20.00
CA VAL A 163 3.70 -8.41 -20.23
C VAL A 163 3.63 -9.02 -21.63
N PHE A 164 2.45 -9.46 -22.07
CA PHE A 164 2.28 -10.11 -23.37
C PHE A 164 2.41 -9.12 -24.54
N VAL A 165 1.88 -7.90 -24.40
CA VAL A 165 1.85 -6.92 -25.50
C VAL A 165 3.09 -6.04 -25.54
N TYR A 166 3.55 -5.57 -24.39
CA TYR A 166 4.64 -4.58 -24.31
C TYR A 166 5.95 -5.17 -23.79
N HIS A 167 6.00 -6.46 -23.44
CA HIS A 167 7.20 -7.11 -22.88
C HIS A 167 7.83 -6.33 -21.72
N THR A 168 6.99 -5.77 -20.85
CA THR A 168 7.39 -5.02 -19.65
C THR A 168 6.58 -5.48 -18.44
N ARG A 169 6.98 -5.08 -17.23
CA ARG A 169 6.19 -5.23 -15.99
C ARG A 169 6.00 -6.68 -15.51
N PHE A 170 6.86 -7.61 -15.91
CA PHE A 170 6.74 -9.01 -15.49
C PHE A 170 6.88 -9.18 -13.97
N PHE A 171 7.82 -8.47 -13.36
CA PHE A 171 7.99 -8.48 -11.91
C PHE A 171 6.73 -7.99 -11.18
N SER A 172 6.13 -6.88 -11.65
CA SER A 172 4.84 -6.40 -11.14
C SER A 172 3.75 -7.45 -11.25
N ALA A 173 3.57 -8.05 -12.43
CA ALA A 173 2.55 -9.06 -12.67
C ALA A 173 2.70 -10.28 -11.74
N LEU A 174 3.94 -10.75 -11.55
CA LEU A 174 4.23 -11.88 -10.68
C LEU A 174 3.99 -11.54 -9.19
N SER A 175 4.44 -10.36 -8.74
CA SER A 175 4.18 -9.88 -7.38
C SER A 175 2.68 -9.80 -7.09
N ASP A 176 1.91 -9.23 -8.02
CA ASP A 176 0.47 -9.08 -7.89
C ASP A 176 -0.25 -10.42 -7.87
N LEU A 177 0.16 -11.36 -8.72
CA LEU A 177 -0.34 -12.73 -8.69
C LEU A 177 -0.08 -13.40 -7.33
N VAL A 178 1.13 -13.24 -6.77
CA VAL A 178 1.46 -13.77 -5.44
C VAL A 178 0.58 -13.12 -4.37
N CYS A 179 0.38 -11.81 -4.43
CA CYS A 179 -0.49 -11.08 -3.51
C CYS A 179 -1.95 -11.56 -3.60
N PHE A 180 -2.48 -11.74 -4.82
CA PHE A 180 -3.81 -12.28 -5.08
C PHE A 180 -3.99 -13.68 -4.49
N LEU A 181 -3.05 -14.59 -4.78
CA LEU A 181 -3.11 -15.97 -4.29
C LEU A 181 -3.00 -16.02 -2.75
N ALA A 182 -2.06 -15.27 -2.17
CA ALA A 182 -1.89 -15.19 -0.73
C ALA A 182 -3.16 -14.64 -0.05
N TYR A 183 -3.74 -13.56 -0.59
CA TYR A 183 -4.97 -12.98 -0.06
C TYR A 183 -6.14 -13.98 -0.14
N SER A 184 -6.29 -14.66 -1.27
CA SER A 184 -7.34 -15.66 -1.49
C SER A 184 -7.24 -16.84 -0.53
N VAL A 185 -6.03 -17.32 -0.25
CA VAL A 185 -5.80 -18.39 0.75
C VAL A 185 -6.15 -17.91 2.15
N ILE A 186 -5.71 -16.71 2.54
CA ILE A 186 -6.03 -16.12 3.85
C ILE A 186 -7.54 -15.95 4.00
N PHE A 187 -8.20 -15.42 2.98
CA PHE A 187 -9.64 -15.24 2.94
C PHE A 187 -10.39 -16.58 3.05
N SER A 188 -9.97 -17.60 2.29
CA SER A 188 -10.62 -18.91 2.29
C SER A 188 -10.47 -19.62 3.63
N LYS A 189 -9.27 -19.59 4.23
CA LYS A 189 -9.04 -20.11 5.59
C LYS A 189 -9.92 -19.42 6.62
N GLN A 190 -10.06 -18.10 6.52
CA GLN A 190 -10.93 -17.34 7.39
C GLN A 190 -12.43 -17.69 7.20
N ALA A 191 -12.90 -17.88 5.96
CA ALA A 191 -14.28 -18.28 5.68
C ALA A 191 -14.61 -19.72 6.13
N GLY A 192 -13.62 -20.62 6.15
CA GLY A 192 -13.77 -21.98 6.67
C GLY A 192 -13.85 -22.03 8.20
N ILE A 193 -13.12 -21.17 8.91
CA ILE A 193 -13.16 -21.07 10.38
C ILE A 193 -14.52 -20.54 10.87
N ASP A 194 -15.15 -19.62 10.16
CA ASP A 194 -16.47 -19.08 10.53
C ASP A 194 -17.64 -20.08 10.29
N ARG A 195 -17.37 -21.26 9.70
CA ARG A 195 -18.35 -22.35 9.48
C ARG A 195 -18.26 -23.48 10.52
N GLN A 196 -17.25 -23.47 11.39
CA GLN A 196 -17.07 -24.41 12.51
C GLN A 196 -17.55 -23.77 13.82
#